data_AF-A0A091VIG2-F1
#
_entry.id   AF-A0A091VIG2-F1
#
_cell.length_a   1.000
_cell.length_b   1.000
_cell.length_c   1.000
_cell.angle_alpha   90.00
_cell.angle_beta   90.00
_cell.angle_gamma   90.00
#
_symmetry.space_group_name_H-M   'P 1'
#
loop_
_entity.id
_entity.type
_entity.pdbx_description
1 polymer ?
#
loop_
_entity_poly.entity_id
_entity_poly.type
_entity_poly.pdbx_seq_one_letter_code
_entity_poly.pdbx_strand_id
1 'polypeptide(L)' 'LLQAALLHDTVEHTDTSPAELEERFGAEVRGLVQEVTDDKALPKAERKRLQVERAPGSSPRAKLLQLADKPHKPRGL' A
#
# COMPACT_ATOMS: atom_id res chain seq x y z
N LEU A 1 -5.40 1.02 10.61
CA LEU A 1 -5.87 0.29 9.42
C LEU A 1 -6.75 1.18 8.53
N LEU A 2 -7.89 1.67 9.02
CA LEU A 2 -8.78 2.57 8.26
C LEU A 2 -8.07 3.85 7.78
N GLN A 3 -7.22 4.46 8.62
CA GLN A 3 -6.41 5.62 8.21
C GLN A 3 -5.43 5.29 7.07
N ALA A 4 -4.71 4.17 7.16
CA ALA A 4 -3.81 3.74 6.09
C ALA A 4 -4.56 3.39 4.78
N ALA A 5 -5.80 2.89 4.88
CA ALA A 5 -6.66 2.64 3.73
C ALA A 5 -7.13 3.92 3.03
N LEU A 6 -7.36 5.00 3.78
CA LEU A 6 -7.66 6.30 3.19
C LEU A 6 -6.40 7.00 2.64
N LEU A 7 -5.22 6.66 3.18
CA LEU A 7 -3.97 7.33 2.87
C LEU A 7 -3.14 6.64 1.78
N HIS A 8 -3.38 5.37 1.46
CA HIS A 8 -2.53 4.68 0.46
C HIS A 8 -2.61 5.37 -0.90
N ASP A 9 -3.80 5.79 -1.35
CA ASP A 9 -3.97 6.53 -2.60
C ASP A 9 -3.32 7.92 -2.57
N THR A 10 -3.33 8.61 -1.42
CA THR A 10 -2.65 9.91 -1.33
C THR A 10 -1.14 9.73 -1.38
N VAL A 11 -0.56 8.77 -0.67
CA VAL A 11 0.88 8.49 -0.76
C VAL A 11 1.29 7.98 -2.12
N GLU A 12 0.43 7.20 -2.80
CA GLU A 12 0.70 6.80 -4.16
C GLU A 12 0.58 7.96 -5.15
N HIS A 13 -0.37 8.88 -4.99
CA HIS A 13 -0.70 9.88 -6.01
C HIS A 13 -0.24 11.32 -5.73
N THR A 14 0.41 11.58 -4.60
CA THR A 14 0.96 12.90 -4.24
C THR A 14 2.40 12.82 -3.73
N ASP A 15 3.07 13.97 -3.63
CA ASP A 15 4.47 14.08 -3.15
C ASP A 15 4.63 13.92 -1.63
N THR A 16 3.75 13.12 -0.99
CA THR A 16 3.73 12.97 0.47
C THR A 16 4.96 12.19 0.93
N SER A 17 5.82 12.84 1.72
CA SER A 17 7.03 12.21 2.23
C SER A 17 6.75 11.25 3.41
N PRO A 18 7.55 10.20 3.63
CA PRO A 18 7.44 9.35 4.81
C PRO A 18 7.54 10.13 6.13
N ALA A 19 8.34 11.21 6.15
CA ALA A 19 8.49 12.07 7.33
C ALA A 19 7.20 12.83 7.66
N GLU A 20 6.51 13.36 6.64
CA GLU A 20 5.22 14.03 6.81
C GLU A 20 4.13 13.06 7.30
N LEU A 21 4.12 11.82 6.79
CA LEU A 21 3.22 10.77 7.28
C LEU A 21 3.46 10.45 8.75
N GLU A 22 4.72 10.33 9.15
CA GLU A 22 5.08 10.01 10.53
C GLU A 22 4.72 11.16 11.48
N GLU A 23 4.96 12.41 11.08
CA GLU A 23 4.59 13.59 11.87
C GLU A 23 3.07 13.68 12.08
N ARG A 24 2.28 13.43 11.02
CA ARG A 24 0.82 13.65 11.05
C ARG A 24 0.02 12.46 11.56
N PHE A 25 0.51 11.24 11.34
CA PHE A 25 -0.24 10.00 11.60
C PHE A 25 0.52 8.99 12.46
N GLY A 26 1.79 9.26 12.78
CA GLY A 26 2.63 8.40 13.61
C GLY A 26 3.36 7.30 12.85
N ALA A 27 4.38 6.74 13.50
CA ALA A 27 5.27 5.72 12.94
C ALA A 27 4.54 4.43 12.53
N GLU A 28 3.48 4.04 13.25
CA GLU A 28 2.69 2.84 12.92
C GLU A 28 1.97 2.99 11.57
N VAL A 29 1.39 4.16 11.30
CA VAL A 29 0.70 4.43 10.03
C VAL A 29 1.72 4.55 8.90
N ARG A 30 2.83 5.27 9.13
CA ARG A 30 3.92 5.38 8.15
C ARG A 30 4.49 4.01 7.77
N GLY A 31 4.72 3.13 8.75
CA GLY A 31 5.23 1.78 8.50
C GLY A 31 4.26 0.94 7.66
N LEU A 32 2.97 0.98 8.03
CA LEU A 32 1.94 0.25 7.29
C LEU A 32 1.76 0.75 5.86
N VAL A 33 1.80 2.08 5.64
CA VAL A 33 1.72 2.65 4.28
C VAL A 33 2.96 2.25 3.47
N GLN A 34 4.16 2.34 4.05
CA GLN A 34 5.38 1.95 3.37
C GLN A 34 5.42 0.45 2.98
N GLU A 35 4.81 -0.43 3.78
CA GLU A 35 4.67 -1.86 3.44
C GLU A 35 3.81 -2.10 2.19
N VAL A 36 2.87 -1.20 1.89
CA VAL A 36 1.92 -1.37 0.78
C VAL A 36 2.18 -0.46 -0.42
N THR A 37 3.04 0.56 -0.29
CA THR A 37 3.39 1.46 -1.38
C THR A 37 4.34 0.79 -2.38
N ASP A 38 3.98 0.85 -3.65
CA ASP A 38 4.82 0.43 -4.76
C ASP A 38 5.98 1.42 -5.04
N ASP A 39 7.14 0.91 -5.45
CA ASP A 39 8.21 1.74 -6.01
C ASP A 39 7.88 2.13 -7.46
N LYS A 40 7.46 3.39 -7.66
CA LYS A 40 7.07 3.94 -8.97
C LYS A 40 8.23 4.15 -9.95
N ALA A 41 9.48 4.03 -9.51
CA ALA A 41 10.63 4.00 -10.42
C ALA A 41 10.67 2.71 -11.25
N LEU A 42 9.97 1.66 -10.82
CA LEU A 42 9.94 0.37 -11.51
C LEU A 42 8.78 0.28 -12.52
N PRO A 43 8.97 -0.47 -13.64
CA PRO A 43 7.90 -0.76 -14.57
C PRO A 43 6.71 -1.46 -13.89
N LYS A 44 5.48 -1.17 -14.35
CA LYS A 44 4.23 -1.72 -13.78
C LYS A 44 4.24 -3.25 -13.64
N ALA A 45 4.86 -3.97 -14.57
CA ALA A 45 4.99 -5.42 -14.51
C ALA A 45 5.86 -5.88 -13.33
N GLU A 46 6.98 -5.19 -13.11
CA GLU A 46 7.90 -5.49 -12.02
C GLU A 46 7.27 -5.15 -10.66
N ARG A 47 6.57 -4.02 -10.57
CA ARG A 47 5.78 -3.66 -9.38
C ARG A 47 4.78 -4.77 -9.01
N LYS A 48 4.02 -5.26 -9.99
CA LYS A 48 3.08 -6.38 -9.79
C LYS A 48 3.75 -7.67 -9.35
N ARG A 49 4.92 -7.99 -9.92
CA ARG A 49 5.70 -9.17 -9.52
C ARG A 49 6.15 -9.05 -8.06
N LEU A 50 6.71 -7.90 -7.68
CA LEU A 50 7.15 -7.64 -6.30
C LEU A 50 6.00 -7.70 -5.29
N GLN A 51 4.79 -7.26 -5.65
CA GLN A 51 3.63 -7.43 -4.78
C GLN A 51 3.33 -8.92 -4.49
N VAL A 52 3.42 -9.79 -5.49
CA VAL A 52 3.21 -11.23 -5.30
C VAL A 52 4.30 -11.83 -4.42
N GLU A 53 5.56 -11.43 -4.64
CA GLU A 53 6.70 -11.92 -3.86
C GLU A 53 6.66 -11.45 -2.39
N ARG A 54 6.21 -10.23 -2.13
CA ARG A 54 6.12 -9.64 -0.77
C ARG A 54 4.89 -10.09 0.01
N ALA A 55 3.81 -10.50 -0.67
CA ALA A 55 2.53 -10.83 -0.03
C ALA A 55 2.64 -11.87 1.10
N PRO A 56 3.45 -12.96 1.00
CA PRO A 56 3.59 -13.92 2.10
C PRO A 56 4.20 -13.30 3.37
N GLY A 57 5.20 -12.42 3.22
CA GLY A 57 5.93 -11.78 4.32
C GLY A 57 5.28 -10.52 4.87
N SER A 58 4.20 -10.02 4.24
CA SER A 58 3.51 -8.81 4.68
C SER A 58 2.80 -9.01 6.04
N SER A 59 2.75 -7.95 6.84
CA SER A 59 2.03 -7.97 8.12
C SER A 59 0.53 -8.30 7.92
N PRO A 60 -0.18 -8.84 8.93
CA PRO A 60 -1.62 -9.10 8.81
C PRO A 60 -2.42 -7.86 8.40
N ARG A 61 -2.01 -6.67 8.87
CA ARG A 61 -2.66 -5.40 8.53
C ARG A 61 -2.37 -4.97 7.09
N ALA A 62 -1.14 -5.16 6.60
CA ALA A 62 -0.80 -4.89 5.20
C ALA A 62 -1.54 -5.85 4.24
N LYS A 63 -1.68 -7.12 4.62
CA LYS A 63 -2.46 -8.11 3.86
C LYS A 63 -3.93 -7.70 3.74
N LEU A 64 -4.56 -7.26 4.83
CA LEU A 64 -5.93 -6.74 4.79
C LEU A 64 -6.06 -5.53 3.86
N LEU A 65 -5.07 -4.64 3.88
CA LEU A 65 -5.04 -3.44 3.05
C LEU A 65 -4.91 -3.78 1.56
N GLN A 66 -3.96 -4.65 1.21
CA GLN A 66 -3.77 -5.15 -0.16
C GLN A 66 -4.97 -5.94 -0.71
N LEU A 67 -5.71 -6.63 0.17
CA LEU A 67 -6.95 -7.32 -0.20
C LEU A 67 -8.10 -6.33 -0.44
N ALA A 68 -8.16 -5.24 0.33
CA ALA A 68 -9.17 -4.20 0.16
C ALA A 68 -8.91 -3.31 -1.08
N ASP A 69 -7.64 -3.04 -1.38
CA ASP A 69 -7.20 -2.21 -2.51
C ASP A 69 -7.43 -2.90 -3.87
N LYS A 70 -7.29 -4.23 -3.94
CA LYS A 70 -7.58 -4.95 -5.18
C LYS A 70 -9.08 -4.89 -5.50
N PRO A 71 -9.51 -4.18 -6.57
CA PRO A 71 -10.91 -4.15 -6.92
C PRO A 71 -11.38 -5.57 -7.20
N HIS A 72 -12.38 -6.00 -6.45
CA HIS A 72 -13.00 -7.30 -6.63
C HIS A 72 -13.63 -7.31 -8.02
N LYS A 73 -12.98 -7.92 -9.02
CA LYS A 73 -13.66 -8.21 -10.28
C LYS A 73 -14.79 -9.19 -9.95
N PRO A 74 -16.06 -8.87 -10.25
CA PRO A 74 -17.11 -9.88 -10.17
C PRO A 74 -16.70 -11.04 -11.09
N ARG A 75 -16.81 -12.26 -10.59
CA ARG A 75 -16.65 -13.46 -11.41
C ARG A 75 -17.85 -13.53 -12.34
N GLY A 76 -17.68 -13.05 -13.57
CA GLY A 76 -18.63 -13.20 -14.67
C GLY A 76 -19.61 -12.03 -14.84
N LEU A 77 -19.41 -11.25 -15.91
CA LEU A 77 -20.34 -11.07 -17.04
C LEU A 77 -19.54 -10.50 -18.21
#